data_AF-A0A1F7XZH1-F1
#
_entry.id   AF-A0A1F7XZH1-F1
#
_cell.length_a   1.000
_cell.length_b   1.000
_cell.length_c   1.000
_cell.angle_alpha   90.00
_cell.angle_beta   90.00
_cell.angle_gamma   90.00
#
_symmetry.space_group_name_H-M   'P 1'
#
loop_
_entity.id
_entity.type
_entity.pdbx_description
1 polymer ?
#
loop_
_entity_poly.entity_id
_entity_poly.type
_entity_poly.pdbx_seq_one_letter_code
_entity_poly.pdbx_strand_id
1 'polypeptide(L)'
;MLSNSSNGQSVIEVIIAVAIFIIIAGSAVVTVLGSFLTSRQGEEETNATFLAIEGLDAVTSIRNQSWDNLTDGDHGLNSTLGVWSFSGTSDPPVGKYTRKITVGSVERDASGDIVSGGGTVDVDTKKVSSQVSWNFVPSKLTLVELTSYYTNWQEVKITPSPALTPTSTPTPTPTPTFNSCNAVCLGSGYSVGTCRKNPSQCNSNGEVYQSGGDQFCTGGPNADTCCCRP
;
A
#
# COMPACT_ATOMS: atom_id res chain seq x y z
N MET A 1 57.92 59.85 -40.57
CA MET A 1 58.08 60.30 -39.17
C MET A 1 56.73 60.13 -38.48
N LEU A 2 56.56 59.03 -37.74
CA LEU A 2 55.34 58.79 -36.95
C LEU A 2 55.65 59.23 -35.52
N SER A 3 54.97 60.26 -35.07
CA SER A 3 55.06 60.78 -33.70
C SER A 3 54.41 59.79 -32.75
N ASN A 4 55.21 59.15 -31.88
CA ASN A 4 54.70 58.40 -30.74
C ASN A 4 54.34 59.40 -29.63
N SER A 5 53.05 59.57 -29.37
CA SER A 5 52.57 60.27 -28.18
C SER A 5 52.64 59.31 -26.99
N SER A 6 53.71 59.41 -26.21
CA SER A 6 53.78 58.81 -24.88
C SER A 6 52.98 59.69 -23.91
N ASN A 7 51.68 59.43 -23.81
CA ASN A 7 50.82 60.11 -22.85
C ASN A 7 51.24 59.72 -21.42
N GLY A 8 51.65 60.72 -20.63
CA GLY A 8 51.91 60.53 -19.21
C GLY A 8 50.63 60.20 -18.45
N GLN A 9 50.69 59.19 -17.58
CA GLN A 9 49.57 58.81 -16.70
C GLN A 9 49.32 59.92 -15.68
N SER A 10 48.07 60.35 -15.54
CA SER A 10 47.70 61.37 -14.55
C SER A 10 47.61 60.74 -13.15
N VAL A 11 48.02 61.46 -12.10
CA VAL A 11 47.95 60.98 -10.70
C VAL A 11 46.52 60.55 -10.32
N ILE A 12 45.50 61.22 -10.87
CA ILE A 12 44.09 60.86 -10.63
C ILE A 12 43.71 59.50 -11.21
N GLU A 13 44.30 59.12 -12.36
CA GLU A 13 44.03 57.83 -13.02
C GLU A 13 44.56 56.68 -12.17
N VAL A 14 45.75 56.84 -11.59
CA VAL A 14 46.33 55.86 -10.66
C VAL A 14 45.46 55.71 -9.41
N ILE A 15 44.96 56.81 -8.84
CA ILE A 15 44.09 56.76 -7.65
C ILE A 15 42.78 56.01 -7.96
N ILE A 16 42.16 56.29 -9.12
CA ILE A 16 40.92 55.63 -9.54
C ILE A 16 41.17 54.14 -9.82
N ALA A 17 42.26 53.81 -10.52
CA ALA A 17 42.61 52.42 -10.84
C ALA A 17 42.84 51.59 -9.57
N VAL A 18 43.54 52.15 -8.58
CA VAL A 18 43.76 51.50 -7.27
C VAL A 18 42.44 51.34 -6.51
N ALA A 19 41.57 52.36 -6.50
CA ALA A 19 40.27 52.28 -5.84
C ALA A 19 39.39 51.15 -6.41
N ILE A 20 39.32 51.04 -7.74
CA ILE A 20 38.58 49.97 -8.42
C ILE A 20 39.22 48.61 -8.14
N PHE A 21 40.54 48.52 -8.20
CA PHE A 21 41.26 47.29 -7.91
C PHE A 21 40.97 46.77 -6.49
N ILE A 22 40.95 47.65 -5.49
CA ILE A 22 40.63 47.28 -4.10
C ILE A 22 39.21 46.73 -3.98
N ILE A 23 38.23 47.33 -4.65
CA ILE A 23 36.83 46.85 -4.65
C ILE A 23 36.73 45.45 -5.28
N ILE A 24 37.38 45.24 -6.43
CA ILE A 24 37.37 43.95 -7.13
C ILE A 24 38.13 42.89 -6.32
N ALA A 25 39.32 43.19 -5.83
CA ALA A 25 40.12 42.27 -5.03
C ALA A 25 39.40 41.89 -3.72
N GLY A 26 38.79 42.87 -3.03
CA GLY A 26 38.01 42.63 -1.82
C GLY A 26 36.80 41.75 -2.05
N SER A 27 36.01 42.02 -3.09
CA SER A 27 34.85 41.20 -3.43
C SER A 27 35.23 39.78 -3.87
N ALA A 28 36.35 39.61 -4.58
CA ALA A 28 36.86 38.30 -4.96
C ALA A 28 37.18 37.43 -3.73
N VAL A 29 37.87 37.98 -2.73
CA VAL A 29 38.21 37.25 -1.49
C VAL A 29 36.96 36.82 -0.74
N VAL A 30 35.98 37.72 -0.56
CA VAL A 30 34.72 37.41 0.13
C VAL A 30 33.95 36.31 -0.62
N THR A 31 33.92 36.37 -1.95
CA THR A 31 33.23 35.38 -2.78
C THR A 31 33.87 34.00 -2.66
N VAL A 32 35.20 33.92 -2.68
CA VAL A 32 35.94 32.66 -2.54
C VAL A 32 35.70 32.04 -1.15
N LEU A 33 35.79 32.84 -0.09
CA LEU A 33 35.53 32.37 1.28
C LEU A 33 34.07 31.90 1.45
N GLY A 34 33.11 32.67 0.91
CA GLY A 34 31.70 32.28 0.89
C GLY A 34 31.49 30.94 0.17
N SER A 35 32.15 30.75 -0.99
CA SER A 35 32.05 29.51 -1.77
C SER A 35 32.57 28.30 -1.01
N PHE A 36 33.68 28.42 -0.26
CA PHE A 36 34.19 27.34 0.58
C PHE A 36 33.23 26.99 1.71
N LEU A 37 32.63 27.99 2.37
CA LEU A 37 31.66 27.76 3.44
C LEU A 37 30.40 27.07 2.93
N THR A 38 29.86 27.52 1.78
CA THR A 38 28.70 26.88 1.15
C THR A 38 29.01 25.46 0.70
N SER A 39 30.20 25.23 0.13
CA SER A 39 30.62 23.88 -0.28
C SER A 39 30.70 22.92 0.91
N ARG A 40 31.32 23.37 2.01
CA ARG A 40 31.39 22.58 3.25
C ARG A 40 30.00 22.34 3.83
N GLN A 41 29.12 23.34 3.83
CA GLN A 41 27.76 23.19 4.33
C GLN A 41 26.98 22.15 3.51
N GLY A 42 27.09 22.20 2.18
CA GLY A 42 26.43 21.24 1.30
C GLY A 42 26.93 19.81 1.47
N GLU A 43 28.24 19.62 1.66
CA GLU A 43 28.80 18.30 1.99
C GLU A 43 28.25 17.77 3.31
N GLU A 44 28.22 18.61 4.35
CA GLU A 44 27.76 18.20 5.66
C GLU A 44 26.27 17.85 5.70
N GLU A 45 25.46 18.62 4.98
CA GLU A 45 24.03 18.38 4.83
C GLU A 45 23.76 17.10 4.04
N THR A 46 24.50 16.87 2.95
CA THR A 46 24.41 15.63 2.16
C THR A 46 24.71 14.39 3.02
N ASN A 47 25.77 14.44 3.83
CA ASN A 47 26.10 13.34 4.74
C ASN A 47 25.02 13.12 5.82
N ALA A 48 24.47 14.19 6.38
CA ALA A 48 23.38 14.10 7.34
C ALA A 48 22.11 13.51 6.71
N THR A 49 21.78 13.88 5.47
CA THR A 49 20.67 13.31 4.70
C THR A 49 20.87 11.83 4.45
N PHE A 50 22.07 11.37 4.08
CA PHE A 50 22.34 9.94 3.90
C PHE A 50 22.16 9.14 5.20
N LEU A 51 22.63 9.68 6.34
CA LEU A 51 22.39 9.08 7.65
C LEU A 51 20.89 9.07 7.99
N ALA A 52 20.14 10.11 7.63
CA ALA A 52 18.70 10.16 7.87
C ALA A 52 17.96 9.10 7.04
N ILE A 53 18.34 8.92 5.77
CA ILE A 53 17.81 7.89 4.86
C ILE A 53 18.11 6.49 5.42
N GLU A 54 19.37 6.21 5.78
CA GLU A 54 19.74 4.94 6.41
C GLU A 54 18.89 4.67 7.67
N GLY A 55 18.60 5.72 8.45
CA GLY A 55 17.74 5.61 9.62
C GLY A 55 16.32 5.13 9.28
N LEU A 56 15.73 5.63 8.19
CA LEU A 56 14.43 5.16 7.71
C LEU A 56 14.50 3.74 7.13
N ASP A 57 15.58 3.39 6.44
CA ASP A 57 15.80 2.02 5.94
C ASP A 57 15.97 1.02 7.10
N ALA A 58 16.65 1.41 8.16
CA ALA A 58 16.76 0.62 9.39
C ALA A 58 15.38 0.42 10.04
N VAL A 59 14.54 1.46 10.12
CA VAL A 59 13.16 1.35 10.61
C VAL A 59 12.34 0.41 9.71
N THR A 60 12.51 0.49 8.39
CA THR A 60 11.88 -0.44 7.45
C THR A 60 12.27 -1.88 7.76
N SER A 61 13.55 -2.14 8.04
CA SER A 61 14.05 -3.46 8.44
C SER A 61 13.43 -3.92 9.76
N ILE A 62 13.40 -3.05 10.78
CA ILE A 62 12.79 -3.34 12.10
C ILE A 62 11.30 -3.67 11.95
N ARG A 63 10.56 -2.90 11.14
CA ARG A 63 9.15 -3.13 10.83
C ARG A 63 8.92 -4.49 10.16
N ASN A 64 9.79 -4.85 9.22
CA ASN A 64 9.66 -6.10 8.48
C ASN A 64 9.96 -7.32 9.37
N GLN A 65 10.69 -7.15 10.48
CA GLN A 65 10.90 -8.20 11.48
C GLN A 65 9.63 -8.42 12.32
N SER A 66 9.01 -7.35 12.83
CA SER A 66 7.71 -7.37 13.49
C SER A 66 7.16 -5.95 13.62
N TRP A 67 5.86 -5.77 13.41
CA TRP A 67 5.18 -4.49 13.64
C TRP A 67 5.31 -4.03 15.10
N ASP A 68 5.27 -4.96 16.06
CA ASP A 68 5.36 -4.66 17.49
C ASP A 68 6.71 -4.08 17.91
N ASN A 69 7.74 -4.22 17.06
CA ASN A 69 9.04 -3.60 17.31
C ASN A 69 9.01 -2.07 17.09
N LEU A 70 8.02 -1.53 16.37
CA LEU A 70 7.84 -0.08 16.16
C LEU A 70 7.14 0.56 17.35
N THR A 71 7.83 0.57 18.48
CA THR A 71 7.35 1.19 19.71
C THR A 71 7.45 2.72 19.63
N ASP A 72 6.41 3.42 20.10
CA ASP A 72 6.40 4.89 20.13
C ASP A 72 7.51 5.41 21.06
N GLY A 73 8.14 6.52 20.67
CA GLY A 73 9.20 7.17 21.43
C GLY A 73 10.41 7.56 20.59
N ASP A 74 11.41 8.09 21.29
CA ASP A 74 12.72 8.42 20.73
C ASP A 74 13.67 7.22 20.87
N HIS A 75 14.34 6.86 19.78
CA HIS A 75 15.19 5.69 19.67
C HIS A 75 16.50 6.02 18.94
N GLY A 76 17.57 5.35 19.35
CA GLY A 76 18.73 5.14 18.49
C GLY A 76 18.64 3.82 17.74
N LEU A 77 19.65 3.53 16.93
CA LEU A 77 19.77 2.34 16.10
C LEU A 77 21.05 1.57 16.44
N ASN A 78 20.92 0.25 16.48
CA ASN A 78 22.02 -0.68 16.55
C ASN A 78 21.86 -1.72 15.43
N SER A 79 22.97 -2.14 14.82
CA SER A 79 23.01 -3.24 13.85
C SER A 79 23.99 -4.30 14.34
N THR A 80 23.46 -5.46 14.72
CA THR A 80 24.28 -6.60 15.13
C THR A 80 24.06 -7.73 14.13
N LEU A 81 25.15 -8.20 13.52
CA LEU A 81 25.12 -9.24 12.47
C LEU A 81 24.19 -8.90 11.28
N GLY A 82 24.04 -7.60 10.97
CA GLY A 82 23.19 -7.13 9.88
C GLY A 82 21.71 -7.02 10.22
N VAL A 83 21.32 -7.27 11.48
CA VAL A 83 19.95 -7.09 11.96
C VAL A 83 19.84 -5.77 12.71
N TRP A 84 18.95 -4.90 12.24
CA TRP A 84 18.67 -3.62 12.87
C TRP A 84 17.72 -3.79 14.05
N SER A 85 17.99 -3.05 15.12
CA SER A 85 17.15 -2.95 16.33
C SER A 85 17.22 -1.54 16.90
N PHE A 86 16.17 -1.10 17.58
CA PHE A 86 16.24 0.13 18.38
C PHE A 86 17.16 -0.04 19.59
N SER A 87 17.84 1.04 19.97
CA SER A 87 18.73 1.08 21.13
C SER A 87 18.84 2.49 21.70
N GLY A 88 18.66 2.64 23.02
CA GLY A 88 18.74 3.95 23.67
C GLY A 88 17.72 4.94 23.10
N THR A 89 17.97 6.24 23.29
CA THR A 89 17.10 7.34 22.81
C THR A 89 17.64 8.07 21.59
N SER A 90 18.89 7.78 21.21
CA SER A 90 19.57 8.32 20.02
C SER A 90 20.83 7.47 19.75
N ASP A 91 21.37 7.54 18.54
CA ASP A 91 22.61 6.89 18.17
C ASP A 91 23.79 7.49 18.96
N PRO A 92 24.79 6.68 19.35
CA PRO A 92 26.09 7.22 19.73
C PRO A 92 26.64 8.12 18.60
N PRO A 93 27.28 9.26 18.92
CA PRO A 93 27.80 10.15 17.89
C PRO A 93 28.78 9.45 16.95
N VAL A 94 28.53 9.55 15.65
CA VAL A 94 29.47 9.11 14.60
C VAL A 94 30.14 10.34 14.02
N GLY A 95 31.37 10.61 14.48
CA GLY A 95 32.02 11.89 14.24
C GLY A 95 31.27 13.03 14.91
N LYS A 96 30.68 13.93 14.12
CA LYS A 96 29.90 15.09 14.60
C LYS A 96 28.39 14.90 14.50
N TYR A 97 27.94 13.79 13.91
CA TYR A 97 26.54 13.53 13.63
C TYR A 97 25.94 12.66 14.74
N THR A 98 24.77 13.09 15.22
CA THR A 98 23.93 12.32 16.13
C THR A 98 22.58 12.12 15.48
N ARG A 99 22.20 10.86 15.26
CA ARG A 99 20.91 10.48 14.69
C ARG A 99 19.93 10.09 15.79
N LYS A 100 18.66 10.41 15.58
CA LYS A 100 17.55 10.05 16.45
C LYS A 100 16.34 9.68 15.59
N ILE A 101 15.74 8.53 15.91
CA ILE A 101 14.49 8.08 15.30
C ILE A 101 13.36 8.37 16.28
N THR A 102 12.34 9.11 15.86
CA THR A 102 11.14 9.35 16.66
C THR A 102 9.98 8.61 16.00
N VAL A 103 9.41 7.63 16.70
CA VAL A 103 8.22 6.88 16.30
C VAL A 103 7.02 7.45 17.04
N GLY A 104 5.93 7.71 16.32
CA GLY A 104 4.68 8.18 16.91
C GLY A 104 3.46 7.55 16.26
N SER A 105 2.46 7.27 17.08
CA SER A 105 1.11 6.93 16.61
C SER A 105 0.48 8.09 15.83
N VAL A 106 -0.42 7.74 14.92
CA VAL A 106 -1.24 8.71 14.18
C VAL A 106 -2.71 8.52 14.53
N GLU A 107 -3.50 9.56 14.37
CA GLU A 107 -4.96 9.49 14.53
C GLU A 107 -5.65 9.66 13.17
N ARG A 108 -6.79 8.99 12.98
CA ARG A 108 -7.66 9.18 11.82
C ARG A 108 -9.02 9.73 12.21
N ASP A 109 -9.56 10.62 11.39
CA ASP A 109 -10.94 11.09 11.51
C ASP A 109 -11.94 10.06 10.95
N ALA A 110 -13.24 10.40 10.99
CA ALA A 110 -14.31 9.54 10.47
C ALA A 110 -14.26 9.35 8.93
N SER A 111 -13.55 10.23 8.22
CA SER A 111 -13.32 10.15 6.77
C SER A 111 -12.15 9.23 6.44
N GLY A 112 -11.38 8.82 7.45
CA GLY A 112 -10.17 8.01 7.30
C GLY A 112 -8.90 8.84 7.06
N ASP A 113 -8.96 10.17 7.19
CA ASP A 113 -7.81 11.04 6.98
C ASP A 113 -6.94 11.14 8.23
N ILE A 114 -5.61 11.21 8.06
CA ILE A 114 -4.68 11.39 9.19
C ILE A 114 -4.80 12.82 9.72
N VAL A 115 -5.10 12.96 11.01
CA VAL A 115 -5.28 14.24 11.71
C VAL A 115 -4.28 14.38 12.86
N SER A 116 -3.99 15.62 13.25
CA SER A 116 -3.08 15.93 14.37
C SER A 116 -3.73 15.76 15.75
N GLY A 117 -5.04 15.56 15.82
CA GLY A 117 -5.79 15.36 17.06
C GLY A 117 -7.29 15.32 16.84
N GLY A 118 -8.01 14.74 17.79
CA GLY A 118 -9.48 14.62 17.75
C GLY A 118 -9.98 13.45 16.90
N GLY A 119 -9.06 12.57 16.46
CA GLY A 119 -9.39 11.34 15.75
C GLY A 119 -9.34 10.11 16.66
N THR A 120 -9.36 8.94 16.04
CA THR A 120 -9.10 7.65 16.69
C THR A 120 -7.71 7.17 16.31
N VAL A 121 -6.94 6.65 17.28
CA VAL A 121 -5.60 6.12 17.03
C VAL A 121 -5.66 5.00 16.00
N ASP A 122 -4.87 5.13 14.93
CA ASP A 122 -4.66 4.07 13.93
C ASP A 122 -3.51 3.17 14.39
N VAL A 123 -3.86 1.97 14.87
CA VAL A 123 -2.90 0.98 15.35
C VAL A 123 -2.00 0.41 14.25
N ASP A 124 -2.42 0.56 12.99
CA ASP A 124 -1.74 0.00 11.82
C ASP A 124 -0.98 1.04 11.02
N THR A 125 -0.87 2.28 11.51
CA THR A 125 -0.04 3.31 10.92
C THR A 125 0.82 3.99 11.99
N LYS A 126 2.11 4.15 11.69
CA LYS A 126 3.05 4.93 12.50
C LYS A 126 3.67 6.04 11.66
N LYS A 127 3.81 7.22 12.23
CA LYS A 127 4.65 8.29 11.69
C LYS A 127 6.04 8.13 12.30
N VAL A 128 7.06 8.11 11.47
CA VAL A 128 8.45 8.01 11.92
C VAL A 128 9.26 9.14 11.33
N SER A 129 10.00 9.84 12.19
CA SER A 129 10.97 10.86 11.81
C SER A 129 12.39 10.37 12.09
N SER A 130 13.27 10.49 11.12
CA SER A 130 14.71 10.29 11.25
C SER A 130 15.39 11.65 11.24
N GLN A 131 15.89 12.08 12.40
CA GLN A 131 16.54 13.36 12.59
C GLN A 131 18.05 13.14 12.78
N VAL A 132 18.87 13.90 12.05
CA VAL A 132 20.32 13.91 12.22
C VAL A 132 20.75 15.34 12.58
N SER A 133 21.48 15.47 13.67
CA SER A 133 21.94 16.76 14.18
C SER A 133 23.47 16.82 14.24
N TRP A 134 24.03 18.00 13.97
CA TRP A 134 25.48 18.26 14.05
C TRP A 134 25.77 19.74 14.25
N ASN A 135 26.96 20.04 14.77
CA ASN A 135 27.41 21.43 14.91
C ASN A 135 28.22 21.86 13.68
N PHE A 136 27.68 22.79 12.86
CA PHE A 136 28.41 23.36 11.71
C PHE A 136 29.54 24.29 12.19
N VAL A 137 29.29 24.99 13.29
CA VAL A 137 30.27 25.69 14.12
C VAL A 137 29.90 25.42 15.58
N PRO A 138 30.81 25.58 16.56
CA PRO A 138 30.55 25.21 17.96
C PRO A 138 29.28 25.82 18.58
N SER A 139 28.84 26.98 18.09
CA SER A 139 27.64 27.68 18.57
C SER A 139 26.38 27.47 17.72
N LYS A 140 26.45 26.67 16.64
CA LYS A 140 25.32 26.48 15.72
C LYS A 140 25.05 24.98 15.49
N LEU A 141 24.05 24.49 16.23
CA LEU A 141 23.43 23.20 15.96
C LEU A 141 22.60 23.29 14.67
N THR A 142 22.82 22.35 13.76
CA THR A 142 22.09 22.18 12.50
C THR A 142 21.44 20.80 12.52
N LEU A 143 20.30 20.64 11.86
CA LEU A 143 19.61 19.37 11.75
C LEU A 143 19.03 19.16 10.35
N VAL A 144 18.90 17.91 9.96
CA VAL A 144 18.08 17.41 8.86
C VAL A 144 17.09 16.43 9.46
N GLU A 145 15.83 16.49 9.02
CA GLU A 145 14.77 15.57 9.45
C GLU A 145 14.03 15.04 8.23
N LEU A 146 13.93 13.71 8.13
CA LEU A 146 13.13 13.02 7.12
C LEU A 146 12.00 12.28 7.82
N THR A 147 10.78 12.46 7.33
CA THR A 147 9.59 11.83 7.89
C THR A 147 8.99 10.84 6.89
N SER A 148 8.53 9.69 7.38
CA SER A 148 7.79 8.71 6.59
C SER A 148 6.68 8.07 7.42
N TYR A 149 5.67 7.56 6.71
CA TYR A 149 4.58 6.80 7.32
C TYR A 149 4.80 5.32 7.02
N TYR A 150 4.68 4.51 8.05
CA TYR A 150 4.78 3.06 7.96
C TYR A 150 3.42 2.46 8.25
N THR A 151 3.06 1.41 7.53
CA THR A 151 1.82 0.66 7.75
C THR A 151 2.11 -0.79 8.15
N ASN A 152 1.20 -1.38 8.91
CA ASN A 152 1.22 -2.79 9.29
C ASN A 152 0.80 -3.66 8.12
N TRP A 153 1.69 -3.83 7.13
CA TRP A 153 1.36 -4.55 5.89
C TRP A 153 1.14 -6.06 6.09
N GLN A 154 1.64 -6.62 7.19
CA GLN A 154 1.48 -8.04 7.52
C GLN A 154 0.13 -8.35 8.17
N GLU A 155 -0.57 -7.32 8.67
CA GLU A 155 -1.90 -7.49 9.24
C GLU A 155 -2.91 -7.76 8.12
N VAL A 156 -3.52 -8.95 8.17
CA VAL A 156 -4.70 -9.23 7.37
C VAL A 156 -5.88 -8.69 8.14
N LYS A 157 -6.36 -7.50 7.77
CA LYS A 157 -7.69 -7.05 8.19
C LYS A 157 -8.71 -8.01 7.61
N ILE A 158 -9.15 -8.95 8.44
CA ILE A 158 -10.37 -9.70 8.19
C ILE A 158 -11.49 -8.70 8.38
N THR A 159 -11.70 -7.85 7.38
CA THR A 159 -13.01 -7.25 7.21
C THR A 159 -13.94 -8.45 7.15
N PRO A 160 -14.97 -8.56 7.98
CA PRO A 160 -16.00 -9.54 7.69
C PRO A 160 -16.36 -9.27 6.24
N SER A 161 -16.05 -10.23 5.35
CA SER A 161 -16.66 -10.28 4.03
C SER A 161 -18.10 -9.89 4.28
N PRO A 162 -18.68 -8.90 3.57
CA PRO A 162 -20.07 -8.53 3.78
C PRO A 162 -20.78 -9.85 3.89
N ALA A 163 -21.29 -10.14 5.10
CA ALA A 163 -21.92 -11.42 5.36
C ALA A 163 -22.85 -11.54 4.17
N LEU A 164 -22.66 -12.57 3.33
CA LEU A 164 -23.61 -12.81 2.27
C LEU A 164 -24.91 -12.84 3.05
N THR A 165 -25.70 -11.76 2.95
CA THR A 165 -27.05 -11.71 3.46
C THR A 165 -27.59 -13.01 2.95
N PRO A 166 -27.95 -13.98 3.81
CA PRO A 166 -28.17 -15.34 3.39
C PRO A 166 -29.07 -15.22 2.17
N THR A 167 -28.47 -15.41 1.00
CA THR A 167 -29.21 -15.35 -0.24
C THR A 167 -30.07 -16.55 -0.02
N SER A 168 -31.36 -16.29 0.24
CA SER A 168 -32.35 -17.29 0.60
C SER A 168 -31.96 -18.53 -0.14
N THR A 169 -31.47 -19.54 0.59
CA THR A 169 -31.04 -20.81 0.03
C THR A 169 -32.05 -21.11 -1.05
N PRO A 170 -31.68 -21.32 -2.33
CA PRO A 170 -32.68 -21.74 -3.30
C PRO A 170 -33.31 -22.96 -2.65
N THR A 171 -34.58 -22.81 -2.24
CA THR A 171 -35.37 -23.90 -1.71
C THR A 171 -35.10 -25.05 -2.65
N PRO A 172 -34.69 -26.25 -2.17
CA PRO A 172 -34.50 -27.36 -3.08
C PRO A 172 -35.77 -27.41 -3.91
N THR A 173 -35.66 -27.11 -5.21
CA THR A 173 -36.78 -27.25 -6.12
C THR A 173 -37.27 -28.66 -5.85
N PRO A 174 -38.52 -28.84 -5.39
CA PRO A 174 -38.98 -30.16 -5.00
C PRO A 174 -38.73 -31.05 -6.21
N THR A 175 -37.83 -32.03 -6.05
CA THR A 175 -37.67 -33.09 -7.03
C THR A 175 -39.08 -33.57 -7.33
N PRO A 176 -39.56 -33.50 -8.58
CA PRO A 176 -40.92 -33.91 -8.88
C PRO A 176 -41.04 -35.37 -8.48
N THR A 177 -41.79 -35.62 -7.40
CA THR A 177 -42.07 -36.97 -6.94
C THR A 177 -43.17 -37.51 -7.84
N PHE A 178 -42.76 -38.23 -8.86
CA PHE A 178 -43.72 -38.92 -9.70
C PHE A 178 -44.26 -40.12 -8.93
N ASN A 179 -45.57 -40.14 -8.70
CA ASN A 179 -46.28 -41.20 -7.97
C ASN A 179 -47.28 -41.97 -8.84
N SER A 180 -47.34 -41.65 -10.13
CA SER A 180 -48.24 -42.26 -11.11
C SER A 180 -47.71 -42.07 -12.53
N CYS A 181 -48.15 -42.92 -13.47
CA CYS A 181 -47.89 -42.73 -14.89
C CYS A 181 -48.36 -41.35 -15.37
N ASN A 182 -49.54 -40.88 -14.91
CA ASN A 182 -50.03 -39.54 -15.22
C ASN A 182 -49.10 -38.42 -14.73
N ALA A 183 -48.53 -38.55 -13.52
CA ALA A 183 -47.58 -37.57 -13.00
C ALA A 183 -46.29 -37.52 -13.85
N VAL A 184 -45.76 -38.66 -14.29
CA VAL A 184 -44.59 -38.72 -15.19
C VAL A 184 -44.87 -38.03 -16.52
N CYS A 185 -46.05 -38.26 -17.10
CA CYS A 185 -46.46 -37.63 -18.34
C CYS A 185 -46.58 -36.10 -18.22
N LEU A 186 -47.26 -35.61 -17.16
CA LEU A 186 -47.37 -34.17 -16.90
C LEU A 186 -46.00 -33.53 -16.68
N GLY A 187 -45.10 -34.19 -15.95
CA GLY A 187 -43.72 -33.70 -15.75
C GLY A 187 -42.87 -33.70 -17.01
N SER A 188 -43.24 -34.51 -18.01
CA SER A 188 -42.56 -34.60 -19.31
C SER A 188 -43.22 -33.71 -20.37
N GLY A 189 -44.21 -32.88 -20.00
CA GLY A 189 -44.87 -31.92 -20.90
C GLY A 189 -46.08 -32.46 -21.67
N TYR A 190 -46.61 -33.63 -21.30
CA TYR A 190 -47.80 -34.24 -21.90
C TYR A 190 -49.06 -33.90 -21.09
N SER A 191 -50.23 -33.97 -21.73
CA SER A 191 -51.50 -33.60 -21.10
C SER A 191 -52.07 -34.66 -20.14
N VAL A 192 -51.90 -35.95 -20.45
CA VAL A 192 -52.44 -37.08 -19.65
C VAL A 192 -51.56 -38.32 -19.81
N GLY A 193 -51.42 -39.12 -18.75
CA GLY A 193 -50.82 -40.46 -18.78
C GLY A 193 -51.79 -41.57 -18.45
N THR A 194 -51.80 -42.63 -19.26
CA THR A 194 -52.67 -43.81 -19.11
C THR A 194 -51.84 -45.10 -19.21
N CYS A 195 -52.11 -46.06 -18.34
CA CYS A 195 -51.51 -47.39 -18.40
C CYS A 195 -52.21 -48.27 -19.44
N ARG A 196 -51.44 -48.83 -20.38
CA ARG A 196 -51.89 -49.71 -21.48
C ARG A 196 -51.14 -51.04 -21.45
N LYS A 197 -51.55 -51.97 -22.31
CA LYS A 197 -51.01 -53.32 -22.38
C LYS A 197 -49.58 -53.43 -22.90
N ASN A 198 -49.18 -52.53 -23.80
CA ASN A 198 -47.86 -52.54 -24.44
C ASN A 198 -47.63 -51.23 -25.21
N PRO A 199 -46.37 -50.94 -25.62
CA PRO A 199 -46.05 -49.75 -26.40
C PRO A 199 -46.80 -49.66 -27.75
N SER A 200 -47.20 -50.79 -28.34
CA SER A 200 -47.97 -50.79 -29.60
C SER A 200 -49.38 -50.22 -29.42
N GLN A 201 -49.97 -50.37 -28.23
CA GLN A 201 -51.24 -49.72 -27.89
C GLN A 201 -51.11 -48.21 -27.71
N CYS A 202 -49.96 -47.69 -27.24
CA CYS A 202 -49.75 -46.24 -27.19
C CYS A 202 -49.86 -45.65 -28.61
N ASN A 203 -49.10 -46.22 -29.55
CA ASN A 203 -49.08 -45.76 -30.94
C ASN A 203 -50.44 -45.88 -31.62
N SER A 204 -51.19 -46.95 -31.34
CA SER A 204 -52.53 -47.17 -31.90
C SER A 204 -53.56 -46.14 -31.41
N ASN A 205 -53.33 -45.52 -30.25
CA ASN A 205 -54.19 -44.48 -29.66
C ASN A 205 -53.63 -43.06 -29.85
N GLY A 206 -52.54 -42.88 -30.63
CA GLY A 206 -51.88 -41.59 -30.81
C GLY A 206 -51.17 -41.07 -29.55
N GLU A 207 -50.79 -41.96 -28.64
CA GLU A 207 -50.06 -41.66 -27.40
C GLU A 207 -48.58 -42.02 -27.57
N VAL A 208 -47.70 -41.33 -26.83
CA VAL A 208 -46.25 -41.57 -26.81
C VAL A 208 -45.90 -42.42 -25.60
N TYR A 209 -45.19 -43.52 -25.82
CA TYR A 209 -44.69 -44.37 -24.75
C TYR A 209 -43.64 -43.66 -23.87
N GLN A 210 -43.76 -43.76 -22.55
CA GLN A 210 -42.80 -43.20 -21.58
C GLN A 210 -42.37 -44.26 -20.54
N SER A 211 -41.16 -44.78 -20.70
CA SER A 211 -40.62 -45.85 -19.84
C SER A 211 -40.49 -45.46 -18.37
N GLY A 212 -40.29 -44.17 -18.06
CA GLY A 212 -40.20 -43.67 -16.68
C GLY A 212 -41.48 -43.89 -15.87
N GLY A 213 -42.63 -44.06 -16.55
CA GLY A 213 -43.94 -44.23 -15.94
C GLY A 213 -44.36 -45.68 -15.72
N ASP A 214 -43.68 -46.66 -16.33
CA ASP A 214 -44.09 -48.08 -16.33
C ASP A 214 -44.12 -48.68 -14.92
N GLN A 215 -43.20 -48.25 -14.06
CA GLN A 215 -43.15 -48.65 -12.66
C GLN A 215 -44.44 -48.32 -11.87
N PHE A 216 -45.24 -47.38 -12.37
CA PHE A 216 -46.52 -47.00 -11.76
C PHE A 216 -47.73 -47.68 -12.41
N CYS A 217 -47.52 -48.47 -13.45
CA CYS A 217 -48.54 -49.24 -14.14
C CYS A 217 -48.55 -50.69 -13.60
N THR A 218 -49.31 -50.91 -12.53
CA THR A 218 -49.33 -52.20 -11.81
C THR A 218 -50.54 -53.07 -12.13
N GLY A 219 -51.32 -52.72 -13.17
CA GLY A 219 -52.55 -53.43 -13.57
C GLY A 219 -52.34 -54.79 -14.25
N GLY A 220 -51.12 -55.33 -14.19
CA GLY A 220 -50.74 -56.61 -14.79
C GLY A 220 -50.54 -56.55 -16.31
N PRO A 221 -50.49 -57.71 -17.00
CA PRO A 221 -50.09 -57.82 -18.42
C PRO A 221 -51.00 -57.12 -19.45
N ASN A 222 -52.01 -56.39 -19.00
CA ASN A 222 -52.92 -55.60 -19.84
C ASN A 222 -52.87 -54.10 -19.52
N ALA A 223 -52.07 -53.66 -18.54
CA ALA A 223 -51.94 -52.27 -18.10
C ALA A 223 -50.60 -52.05 -17.37
N ASP A 224 -49.49 -52.45 -18.00
CA ASP A 224 -48.11 -52.38 -17.47
C ASP A 224 -47.25 -51.27 -18.12
N THR A 225 -47.76 -50.64 -19.17
CA THR A 225 -47.01 -49.69 -20.01
C THR A 225 -47.59 -48.30 -19.88
N CYS A 226 -46.79 -47.29 -19.55
CA CYS A 226 -47.23 -45.90 -19.45
C CYS A 226 -47.22 -45.21 -20.83
N CYS A 227 -48.40 -44.75 -21.26
CA CYS A 227 -48.58 -44.01 -22.51
C CYS A 227 -49.05 -42.58 -22.20
N CYS A 228 -48.37 -41.59 -22.76
CA CYS A 228 -48.63 -40.17 -22.56
C CYS A 228 -49.25 -39.53 -23.80
N ARG A 229 -50.37 -38.83 -23.64
CA ARG A 229 -50.99 -38.10 -24.73
C ARG A 229 -50.43 -36.68 -24.79
N PRO A 230 -49.90 -36.20 -25.94
CA PRO A 230 -49.48 -34.81 -26.09
C PRO A 230 -50.62 -33.85 -25.73
#